data_AF-A0A970II04-F1
#
_entry.id   AF-A0A970II04-F1
#
_cell.length_a   1.000
_cell.length_b   1.000
_cell.length_c   1.000
_cell.angle_alpha   90.00
_cell.angle_beta   90.00
_cell.angle_gamma   90.00
#
_symmetry.space_group_name_H-M   'P 1'
#
loop_
_entity.id
_entity.type
_entity.pdbx_description
1 polymer ?
#
loop_
_entity_poly.entity_id
_entity_poly.type
_entity_poly.pdbx_seq_one_letter_code
_entity_poly.pdbx_strand_id
1 'polypeptide(L)'
;MNLFHRSTRFAPRPRSAVPATLLAVLLAVSLPLLPALGSLVAALPETVAVSLLDTDESVLASADLELATLSFSLHPYVPDAVTDLSDPTPSALHALIALLEDSGRDATDPAVLSAVDSSFGVYVDSILGSTAPMYWTFRVDGADSWVGVFDHKLTAGETIAFVMTEYIPEPTPVPGFVHPVSGLSPQPVDIEGALGVIAAAFAGTSSDWQVLDMARYGLADQVGRDAWLSAAYERLTARRVTPTDLELIALILTGLGIDARSVVVDGMSTNLLARIASTAGLDTYGYIFGLAAFDSAGYPDVTGAANTRASMVPGLLAARLPDGGWSWAPTEAISDTDTTAMAISVLARYAADNADVAAALSAALELLASWQASDGTMGSSNATAMMLIALAATGMDGESDPRFAAADGNLLDGLFRYRTTDGRFGYKSTEYDAFATEQAFRALIVYRELLAAGGAQSPYVFAETPADLETGVVLPGGEPVADTGEAEIWHNAIGVTLLSSALAAVLTLPKRHRRTEEE
;
A
#
# COMPACT_ATOMS: atom_id res chain seq x y z
N MET A 1 26.18 -46.67 29.62
CA MET A 1 24.99 -47.45 29.98
C MET A 1 24.16 -47.57 28.70
N ASN A 2 24.20 -48.66 27.92
CA ASN A 2 23.56 -49.99 28.14
C ASN A 2 22.14 -49.83 28.70
N LEU A 3 21.04 -50.34 28.16
CA LEU A 3 20.65 -51.34 27.13
C LEU A 3 19.19 -50.98 26.75
N PHE A 4 18.62 -51.27 25.57
CA PHE A 4 18.11 -52.59 25.18
C PHE A 4 17.60 -52.59 23.72
N HIS A 5 17.39 -53.81 23.23
CA HIS A 5 17.49 -54.30 21.87
C HIS A 5 16.20 -55.04 21.47
N ARG A 6 15.75 -54.94 20.20
CA ARG A 6 15.16 -56.00 19.34
C ARG A 6 14.74 -55.38 17.98
N SER A 7 15.51 -55.52 16.90
CA SER A 7 15.55 -56.62 15.89
C SER A 7 14.26 -56.72 15.06
N THR A 8 14.24 -56.60 13.73
CA THR A 8 14.88 -57.48 12.70
C THR A 8 14.98 -56.77 11.32
N ARG A 9 16.16 -56.68 10.67
CA ARG A 9 16.69 -57.50 9.52
C ARG A 9 15.91 -57.33 8.19
N PHE A 10 16.46 -57.16 6.98
CA PHE A 10 17.81 -57.25 6.38
C PHE A 10 17.81 -56.51 5.02
N ALA A 11 19.00 -56.13 4.54
CA ALA A 11 19.32 -55.37 3.32
C ALA A 11 19.31 -56.22 1.98
N PRO A 12 19.57 -55.62 0.79
CA PRO A 12 19.01 -56.00 -0.53
C PRO A 12 19.94 -56.73 -1.55
N ARG A 13 19.36 -57.14 -2.71
CA ARG A 13 19.88 -57.37 -4.11
C ARG A 13 19.44 -58.74 -4.71
N PRO A 14 19.51 -59.05 -6.05
CA PRO A 14 19.71 -58.25 -7.28
C PRO A 14 18.72 -58.60 -8.46
N ARG A 15 18.94 -57.95 -9.62
CA ARG A 15 18.30 -58.13 -10.94
C ARG A 15 18.40 -59.55 -11.55
N SER A 16 17.34 -59.99 -12.24
CA SER A 16 17.43 -60.86 -13.43
C SER A 16 16.22 -60.58 -14.35
N ALA A 17 16.44 -60.74 -15.66
CA ALA A 17 15.59 -60.26 -16.75
C ALA A 17 14.75 -61.38 -17.40
N VAL A 18 13.98 -60.99 -18.45
CA VAL A 18 13.45 -61.77 -19.59
C VAL A 18 11.96 -62.19 -19.49
N PRO A 19 11.12 -62.26 -20.56
CA PRO A 19 11.21 -61.76 -21.96
C PRO A 19 9.99 -60.95 -22.47
N ALA A 20 10.24 -60.23 -23.58
CA ALA A 20 9.24 -59.61 -24.46
C ALA A 20 8.47 -60.65 -25.31
N THR A 21 7.27 -61.04 -24.89
CA THR A 21 6.29 -61.74 -25.79
C THR A 21 4.84 -61.65 -25.30
N LEU A 22 4.39 -60.50 -24.80
CA LEU A 22 2.96 -60.29 -24.47
C LEU A 22 2.37 -58.94 -24.90
N LEU A 23 3.09 -58.16 -25.73
CA LEU A 23 2.68 -56.81 -26.14
C LEU A 23 2.32 -56.68 -27.63
N ALA A 24 1.98 -57.79 -28.31
CA ALA A 24 1.76 -57.82 -29.76
C ALA A 24 0.38 -58.38 -30.20
N VAL A 25 -0.58 -58.57 -29.30
CA VAL A 25 -1.91 -59.13 -29.64
C VAL A 25 -3.08 -58.15 -29.47
N LEU A 26 -2.84 -56.91 -29.01
CA LEU A 26 -3.89 -55.89 -28.87
C LEU A 26 -3.77 -54.69 -29.82
N LEU A 27 -2.85 -54.75 -30.78
CA LEU A 27 -2.67 -53.74 -31.82
C LEU A 27 -2.73 -54.43 -33.19
N ALA A 28 -3.95 -54.50 -33.76
CA ALA A 28 -4.27 -54.56 -35.19
C ALA A 28 -5.52 -55.42 -35.48
N VAL A 29 -6.69 -54.91 -35.10
CA VAL A 29 -7.87 -54.98 -35.99
C VAL A 29 -8.44 -53.57 -36.05
N SER A 30 -8.31 -52.99 -37.23
CA SER A 30 -8.67 -51.65 -37.66
C SER A 30 -10.19 -51.41 -37.71
N LEU A 31 -10.62 -50.29 -37.09
CA LEU A 31 -11.61 -49.24 -37.47
C LEU A 31 -12.78 -49.56 -38.45
N PRO A 32 -13.95 -48.85 -38.40
CA PRO A 32 -14.16 -47.52 -37.82
C PRO A 32 -15.50 -47.34 -37.08
N LEU A 33 -15.48 -46.79 -35.86
CA LEU A 33 -16.60 -46.04 -35.27
C LEU A 33 -16.06 -45.38 -34.01
N LEU A 34 -15.68 -44.11 -34.12
CA LEU A 34 -15.87 -43.03 -33.13
C LEU A 34 -14.92 -41.87 -33.46
N PRO A 35 -15.25 -41.02 -34.46
CA PRO A 35 -15.00 -39.60 -34.32
C PRO A 35 -16.07 -39.03 -33.35
N ALA A 36 -15.95 -39.29 -32.05
CA ALA A 36 -16.84 -38.68 -31.03
C ALA A 36 -16.30 -38.72 -29.58
N LEU A 37 -14.98 -38.80 -29.38
CA LEU A 37 -14.36 -38.70 -28.04
C LEU A 37 -13.23 -37.65 -28.00
N GLY A 38 -13.29 -36.67 -28.91
CA GLY A 38 -12.43 -35.48 -28.93
C GLY A 38 -13.08 -34.24 -28.32
N SER A 39 -14.11 -34.39 -27.48
CA SER A 39 -14.80 -33.26 -26.83
C SER A 39 -15.44 -33.76 -25.54
N LEU A 40 -15.35 -33.00 -24.45
CA LEU A 40 -15.69 -33.31 -23.05
C LEU A 40 -14.55 -33.89 -22.19
N VAL A 41 -13.43 -33.18 -22.12
CA VAL A 41 -13.06 -32.67 -20.79
C VAL A 41 -13.74 -31.30 -20.74
N ALA A 42 -14.88 -31.19 -20.04
CA ALA A 42 -15.35 -29.87 -19.69
C ALA A 42 -14.22 -29.26 -18.85
N ALA A 43 -13.62 -28.18 -19.33
CA ALA A 43 -12.81 -27.34 -18.45
C ALA A 43 -13.69 -27.06 -17.22
N LEU A 44 -13.18 -27.35 -16.03
CA LEU A 44 -13.89 -26.98 -14.81
C LEU A 44 -14.17 -25.47 -14.92
N PRO A 45 -15.39 -25.01 -14.56
CA PRO A 45 -15.66 -23.59 -14.60
C PRO A 45 -14.60 -22.86 -13.76
N GLU A 46 -14.00 -21.84 -14.35
CA GLU A 46 -13.11 -20.93 -13.65
C GLU A 46 -13.99 -20.09 -12.73
N THR A 47 -14.04 -20.46 -11.46
CA THR A 47 -14.91 -19.86 -10.46
C THR A 47 -14.13 -19.02 -9.45
N VAL A 48 -14.82 -18.07 -8.84
CA VAL A 48 -14.38 -17.32 -7.67
C VAL A 48 -15.39 -17.52 -6.53
N ALA A 49 -14.91 -17.74 -5.31
CA ALA A 49 -15.78 -17.81 -4.14
C ALA A 49 -15.98 -16.40 -3.60
N VAL A 50 -17.21 -15.96 -3.38
CA VAL A 50 -17.53 -14.57 -2.97
C VAL A 50 -18.44 -14.61 -1.75
N SER A 51 -18.14 -13.77 -0.75
CA SER A 51 -18.92 -13.69 0.48
C SER A 51 -19.12 -12.25 0.95
N LEU A 52 -20.26 -12.00 1.61
CA LEU A 52 -20.62 -10.77 2.29
C LEU A 52 -20.78 -11.11 3.78
N LEU A 53 -19.97 -10.50 4.65
CA LEU A 53 -19.85 -10.83 6.06
C LEU A 53 -20.19 -9.62 6.95
N ASP A 54 -20.89 -9.86 8.05
CA ASP A 54 -21.16 -8.86 9.11
C ASP A 54 -19.92 -8.66 10.02
N THR A 55 -19.98 -7.77 11.01
CA THR A 55 -18.87 -7.43 11.93
C THR A 55 -18.30 -8.61 12.72
N ASP A 56 -19.15 -9.59 13.04
CA ASP A 56 -18.75 -10.82 13.71
C ASP A 56 -18.38 -11.94 12.71
N GLU A 57 -18.09 -11.55 11.47
CA GLU A 57 -17.82 -12.42 10.31
C GLU A 57 -18.96 -13.42 9.99
N SER A 58 -20.18 -13.08 10.40
CA SER A 58 -21.36 -13.87 10.09
C SER A 58 -21.74 -13.71 8.61
N VAL A 59 -21.95 -14.83 7.90
CA VAL A 59 -22.26 -14.82 6.47
C VAL A 59 -23.66 -14.24 6.21
N LEU A 60 -23.71 -13.10 5.54
CA LEU A 60 -24.94 -12.45 5.07
C LEU A 60 -25.35 -12.96 3.68
N ALA A 61 -24.37 -13.23 2.82
CA ALA A 61 -24.53 -13.86 1.51
C ALA A 61 -23.22 -14.54 1.08
N SER A 62 -23.30 -15.60 0.29
CA SER A 62 -22.13 -16.23 -0.33
C SER A 62 -22.50 -16.99 -1.59
N ALA A 63 -21.62 -17.00 -2.60
CA ALA A 63 -21.81 -17.76 -3.83
C ALA A 63 -20.45 -18.13 -4.47
N ASP A 64 -20.42 -19.24 -5.21
CA ASP A 64 -19.35 -19.55 -6.16
C ASP A 64 -19.78 -19.04 -7.53
N LEU A 65 -19.10 -18.01 -8.04
CA LEU A 65 -19.47 -17.33 -9.28
C LEU A 65 -18.55 -17.76 -10.43
N GLU A 66 -19.13 -18.08 -11.58
CA GLU A 66 -18.36 -18.40 -12.79
C GLU A 66 -17.81 -17.11 -13.43
N LEU A 67 -16.49 -16.98 -13.62
CA LEU A 67 -15.89 -15.76 -14.17
C LEU A 67 -16.48 -15.37 -15.53
N ALA A 68 -16.84 -16.35 -16.35
CA ALA A 68 -17.43 -16.14 -17.66
C ALA A 68 -18.80 -15.44 -17.63
N THR A 69 -19.52 -15.47 -16.51
CA THR A 69 -20.83 -14.80 -16.36
C THR A 69 -20.72 -13.38 -15.80
N LEU A 70 -19.56 -13.01 -15.25
CA LEU A 70 -19.33 -11.72 -14.60
C LEU A 70 -18.94 -10.59 -15.57
N SER A 71 -18.85 -10.87 -16.87
CA SER A 71 -18.58 -9.86 -17.90
C SER A 71 -19.87 -9.10 -18.25
N PHE A 72 -20.24 -8.09 -17.46
CA PHE A 72 -21.38 -7.21 -17.72
C PHE A 72 -21.02 -5.74 -17.55
N SER A 73 -21.84 -4.84 -18.11
CA SER A 73 -21.59 -3.41 -17.98
C SER A 73 -21.89 -2.93 -16.57
N LEU A 74 -20.94 -2.20 -15.98
CA LEU A 74 -21.10 -1.54 -14.68
C LEU A 74 -21.88 -0.21 -14.73
N HIS A 75 -22.21 0.29 -15.93
CA HIS A 75 -22.89 1.58 -16.11
C HIS A 75 -24.22 1.72 -15.35
N PRO A 76 -25.06 0.67 -15.19
CA PRO A 76 -26.28 0.76 -14.38
C PRO A 76 -26.03 0.93 -12.88
N TYR A 77 -24.87 0.51 -12.39
CA TYR A 77 -24.54 0.41 -10.97
C TYR A 77 -23.66 1.57 -10.47
N VAL A 78 -22.95 2.24 -11.39
CA VAL A 78 -22.13 3.41 -11.11
C VAL A 78 -22.67 4.59 -11.93
N PRO A 79 -23.80 5.19 -11.52
CA PRO A 79 -24.37 6.33 -12.22
C PRO A 79 -23.38 7.50 -12.20
N ASP A 80 -23.31 8.22 -13.32
CA ASP A 80 -22.40 9.37 -13.52
C ASP A 80 -20.89 9.07 -13.62
N ALA A 81 -20.51 7.80 -13.86
CA ALA A 81 -19.12 7.45 -14.12
C ALA A 81 -18.51 8.22 -15.31
N VAL A 82 -17.42 8.93 -15.06
CA VAL A 82 -16.55 9.63 -16.03
C VAL A 82 -15.46 8.68 -16.55
N THR A 83 -15.10 7.68 -15.74
CA THR A 83 -14.22 6.56 -16.04
C THR A 83 -14.92 5.64 -17.03
N ASP A 84 -14.16 5.21 -18.04
CA ASP A 84 -14.65 4.33 -19.09
C ASP A 84 -14.62 2.89 -18.61
N LEU A 85 -15.79 2.41 -18.20
CA LEU A 85 -16.06 1.06 -17.71
C LEU A 85 -16.12 0.03 -18.87
N SER A 86 -15.40 0.26 -19.98
CA SER A 86 -15.42 -0.61 -21.15
C SER A 86 -14.46 -1.80 -21.07
N ASP A 87 -13.62 -1.87 -20.03
CA ASP A 87 -12.82 -3.07 -19.75
C ASP A 87 -13.77 -4.25 -19.43
N PRO A 88 -13.82 -5.29 -20.27
CA PRO A 88 -14.71 -6.41 -20.08
C PRO A 88 -14.21 -7.40 -19.01
N THR A 89 -13.01 -7.18 -18.45
CA THR A 89 -12.41 -8.08 -17.46
C THR A 89 -13.15 -7.95 -16.13
N PRO A 90 -13.77 -9.04 -15.63
CA PRO A 90 -14.49 -9.03 -14.37
C PRO A 90 -13.61 -8.60 -13.21
N SER A 91 -14.15 -7.73 -12.35
CA SER A 91 -13.49 -7.24 -11.15
C SER A 91 -14.25 -7.66 -9.88
N ALA A 92 -13.66 -7.44 -8.71
CA ALA A 92 -14.33 -7.67 -7.44
C ALA A 92 -15.68 -6.91 -7.34
N LEU A 93 -15.83 -5.75 -8.01
CA LEU A 93 -17.10 -5.04 -8.10
C LEU A 93 -18.17 -5.85 -8.85
N HIS A 94 -17.79 -6.55 -9.93
CA HIS A 94 -18.71 -7.41 -10.66
C HIS A 94 -19.15 -8.60 -9.80
N ALA A 95 -18.22 -9.20 -9.06
CA ALA A 95 -18.51 -10.26 -8.10
C ALA A 95 -19.47 -9.79 -6.98
N LEU A 96 -19.25 -8.60 -6.42
CA LEU A 96 -20.15 -8.02 -5.42
C LEU A 96 -21.56 -7.81 -5.96
N ILE A 97 -21.68 -7.18 -7.13
CA ILE A 97 -22.97 -6.91 -7.77
C ILE A 97 -23.69 -8.23 -8.05
N ALA A 98 -23.01 -9.21 -8.65
CA ALA A 98 -23.59 -10.51 -8.93
C ALA A 98 -24.05 -11.23 -7.64
N LEU A 99 -23.26 -11.17 -6.57
CA LEU A 99 -23.65 -11.73 -5.27
C LEU A 99 -24.92 -11.05 -4.70
N LEU A 100 -25.01 -9.72 -4.79
CA LEU A 100 -26.18 -8.97 -4.34
C LEU A 100 -27.43 -9.35 -5.14
N GLU A 101 -27.33 -9.37 -6.46
CA GLU A 101 -28.42 -9.73 -7.37
C GLU A 101 -28.88 -11.18 -7.17
N ASP A 102 -27.95 -12.14 -7.05
CA ASP A 102 -28.25 -13.55 -6.79
C ASP A 102 -28.90 -13.76 -5.42
N SER A 103 -28.60 -12.87 -4.45
CA SER A 103 -29.27 -12.84 -3.15
C SER A 103 -30.66 -12.18 -3.17
N GLY A 104 -31.13 -11.76 -4.34
CA GLY A 104 -32.43 -11.11 -4.53
C GLY A 104 -32.43 -9.63 -4.14
N ARG A 105 -31.27 -8.96 -4.15
CA ARG A 105 -31.12 -7.55 -3.80
C ARG A 105 -30.73 -6.78 -5.06
N ASP A 106 -31.60 -5.85 -5.45
CA ASP A 106 -31.39 -4.98 -6.62
C ASP A 106 -30.20 -4.05 -6.37
N ALA A 107 -29.05 -4.32 -7.00
CA ALA A 107 -27.84 -3.55 -6.81
C ALA A 107 -27.89 -2.19 -7.52
N THR A 108 -28.94 -1.89 -8.30
CA THR A 108 -29.17 -0.54 -8.86
C THR A 108 -29.85 0.40 -7.86
N ASP A 109 -30.37 -0.12 -6.74
CA ASP A 109 -30.90 0.68 -5.64
C ASP A 109 -29.74 1.23 -4.79
N PRO A 110 -29.57 2.56 -4.65
CA PRO A 110 -28.53 3.15 -3.78
C PRO A 110 -28.62 2.74 -2.31
N ALA A 111 -29.78 2.23 -1.85
CA ALA A 111 -29.92 1.66 -0.50
C ALA A 111 -29.33 0.24 -0.39
N VAL A 112 -29.07 -0.43 -1.50
CA VAL A 112 -28.43 -1.76 -1.57
C VAL A 112 -26.96 -1.64 -1.94
N LEU A 113 -26.63 -0.84 -2.96
CA LEU A 113 -25.25 -0.57 -3.38
C LEU A 113 -25.15 0.88 -3.84
N SER A 114 -24.28 1.65 -3.19
CA SER A 114 -23.85 2.96 -3.67
C SER A 114 -22.40 2.82 -4.13
N ALA A 115 -22.15 3.05 -5.41
CA ALA A 115 -20.81 3.11 -5.97
C ALA A 115 -20.66 4.38 -6.80
N VAL A 116 -19.51 5.03 -6.69
CA VAL A 116 -19.24 6.32 -7.33
C VAL A 116 -17.90 6.30 -8.03
N ASP A 117 -17.82 7.07 -9.11
CA ASP A 117 -16.57 7.33 -9.80
C ASP A 117 -16.02 8.70 -9.39
N SER A 118 -14.84 8.70 -8.80
CA SER A 118 -14.26 9.87 -8.15
C SER A 118 -12.93 10.26 -8.77
N SER A 119 -12.26 11.25 -8.18
CA SER A 119 -10.90 11.59 -8.58
C SER A 119 -9.85 10.49 -8.26
N PHE A 120 -10.25 9.43 -7.58
CA PHE A 120 -9.40 8.35 -7.12
C PHE A 120 -9.78 6.99 -7.74
N GLY A 121 -10.73 6.97 -8.68
CA GLY A 121 -11.26 5.75 -9.30
C GLY A 121 -12.67 5.42 -8.83
N VAL A 122 -13.16 4.26 -9.24
CA VAL A 122 -14.49 3.74 -8.89
C VAL A 122 -14.41 3.04 -7.53
N TYR A 123 -15.20 3.49 -6.56
CA TYR A 123 -15.27 2.86 -5.25
C TYR A 123 -16.71 2.63 -4.80
N VAL A 124 -16.86 1.74 -3.84
CA VAL A 124 -18.14 1.43 -3.18
C VAL A 124 -18.25 2.31 -1.94
N ASP A 125 -19.26 3.17 -1.93
CA ASP A 125 -19.58 4.10 -0.85
C ASP A 125 -20.42 3.42 0.24
N SER A 126 -21.38 2.57 -0.15
CA SER A 126 -22.14 1.75 0.81
C SER A 126 -22.62 0.44 0.23
N ILE A 127 -22.73 -0.58 1.09
CA ILE A 127 -23.39 -1.85 0.81
C ILE A 127 -24.47 -2.03 1.89
N LEU A 128 -25.69 -2.36 1.46
CA LEU A 128 -26.89 -2.49 2.29
C LEU A 128 -27.19 -1.24 3.15
N GLY A 129 -26.88 -0.05 2.64
CA GLY A 129 -27.15 1.22 3.30
C GLY A 129 -26.34 1.41 4.58
N SER A 130 -25.12 0.84 4.64
CA SER A 130 -24.18 1.07 5.73
C SER A 130 -23.99 2.56 6.00
N THR A 131 -23.97 2.94 7.28
CA THR A 131 -23.77 4.32 7.72
C THR A 131 -22.66 4.37 8.76
N ALA A 132 -21.96 5.51 8.83
CA ALA A 132 -20.92 5.75 9.83
C ALA A 132 -21.40 5.36 11.24
N PRO A 133 -20.58 4.68 12.05
CA PRO A 133 -19.16 4.37 11.82
C PRO A 133 -18.90 3.12 10.97
N MET A 134 -19.92 2.47 10.40
CA MET A 134 -19.75 1.21 9.68
C MET A 134 -19.27 1.44 8.25
N TYR A 135 -18.24 0.71 7.84
CA TYR A 135 -17.72 0.68 6.47
C TYR A 135 -17.48 -0.77 6.03
N TRP A 136 -17.19 -0.98 4.75
CA TRP A 136 -16.92 -2.30 4.20
C TRP A 136 -15.45 -2.41 3.79
N THR A 137 -14.78 -3.44 4.29
CA THR A 137 -13.48 -3.87 3.78
C THR A 137 -13.68 -4.96 2.73
N PHE A 138 -12.67 -5.14 1.90
CA PHE A 138 -12.63 -6.15 0.85
C PHE A 138 -11.38 -6.98 1.09
N ARG A 139 -11.51 -8.31 1.05
CA ARG A 139 -10.43 -9.28 1.29
C ARG A 139 -10.28 -10.20 0.08
N VAL A 140 -9.04 -10.56 -0.22
CA VAL A 140 -8.66 -11.57 -1.22
C VAL A 140 -7.87 -12.66 -0.50
N ASP A 141 -8.30 -13.90 -0.63
CA ASP A 141 -7.70 -15.10 -0.01
C ASP A 141 -7.46 -14.97 1.50
N GLY A 142 -8.36 -14.24 2.17
CA GLY A 142 -8.35 -14.04 3.62
C GLY A 142 -7.55 -12.83 4.12
N ALA A 143 -6.84 -12.12 3.23
CA ALA A 143 -6.12 -10.90 3.56
C ALA A 143 -6.91 -9.65 3.13
N ASP A 144 -6.90 -8.58 3.92
CA ASP A 144 -7.47 -7.30 3.50
C ASP A 144 -6.79 -6.82 2.22
N SER A 145 -7.61 -6.45 1.23
CA SER A 145 -7.16 -5.95 -0.05
C SER A 145 -7.09 -4.44 -0.04
N TRP A 146 -5.94 -3.94 -0.45
CA TRP A 146 -5.65 -2.52 -0.61
C TRP A 146 -5.79 -2.06 -2.07
N VAL A 147 -6.20 -2.97 -2.95
CA VAL A 147 -6.63 -2.66 -4.32
C VAL A 147 -8.12 -2.34 -4.29
N GLY A 148 -8.50 -1.25 -4.95
CA GLY A 148 -9.90 -0.86 -5.10
C GLY A 148 -10.74 -1.98 -5.69
N VAL A 149 -11.98 -2.10 -5.23
CA VAL A 149 -12.92 -3.16 -5.63
C VAL A 149 -13.16 -3.20 -7.15
N PHE A 150 -13.06 -2.07 -7.84
CA PHE A 150 -13.11 -2.03 -9.31
C PHE A 150 -11.81 -2.47 -9.99
N ASP A 151 -10.67 -2.12 -9.39
CA ASP A 151 -9.34 -2.34 -9.98
C ASP A 151 -8.84 -3.78 -9.77
N HIS A 152 -9.31 -4.48 -8.74
CA HIS A 152 -8.98 -5.90 -8.54
C HIS A 152 -9.66 -6.77 -9.59
N LYS A 153 -8.90 -7.23 -10.58
CA LYS A 153 -9.35 -8.17 -11.61
C LYS A 153 -9.34 -9.59 -11.06
N LEU A 154 -10.45 -10.29 -11.28
CA LEU A 154 -10.67 -11.60 -10.67
C LEU A 154 -9.81 -12.68 -11.34
N THR A 155 -9.15 -13.49 -10.52
CA THR A 155 -8.45 -14.70 -10.96
C THR A 155 -9.22 -15.95 -10.52
N ALA A 156 -9.20 -17.00 -11.36
CA ALA A 156 -9.86 -18.25 -11.05
C ALA A 156 -9.27 -18.88 -9.76
N GLY A 157 -10.14 -19.27 -8.83
CA GLY A 157 -9.76 -19.90 -7.56
C GLY A 157 -9.58 -18.93 -6.39
N GLU A 158 -9.66 -17.62 -6.61
CA GLU A 158 -9.63 -16.63 -5.53
C GLU A 158 -10.84 -16.76 -4.59
N THR A 159 -10.65 -16.39 -3.33
CA THR A 159 -11.70 -16.17 -2.34
C THR A 159 -11.83 -14.69 -2.06
N ILE A 160 -13.00 -14.12 -2.36
CA ILE A 160 -13.36 -12.72 -2.15
C ILE A 160 -14.30 -12.61 -0.95
N ALA A 161 -13.97 -11.75 0.00
CA ALA A 161 -14.88 -11.43 1.11
C ALA A 161 -15.05 -9.92 1.27
N PHE A 162 -16.30 -9.47 1.37
CA PHE A 162 -16.64 -8.11 1.75
C PHE A 162 -17.08 -8.14 3.21
N VAL A 163 -16.34 -7.48 4.09
CA VAL A 163 -16.52 -7.59 5.54
C VAL A 163 -16.93 -6.25 6.11
N MET A 164 -18.09 -6.21 6.78
CA MET A 164 -18.51 -5.02 7.47
C MET A 164 -17.62 -4.78 8.69
N THR A 165 -17.02 -3.61 8.75
CA THR A 165 -16.04 -3.23 9.77
C THR A 165 -16.50 -1.94 10.44
N GLU A 166 -16.36 -1.86 11.76
CA GLU A 166 -16.58 -0.62 12.50
C GLU A 166 -15.34 0.28 12.36
N TYR A 167 -15.52 1.48 11.83
CA TYR A 167 -14.49 2.52 11.88
C TYR A 167 -14.43 3.05 13.30
N ILE A 168 -13.44 2.56 14.03
CA ILE A 168 -13.05 3.14 15.30
C ILE A 168 -12.01 4.21 14.95
N PRO A 169 -12.37 5.51 14.89
CA PRO A 169 -11.36 6.54 14.67
C PRO A 169 -10.28 6.40 15.74
N GLU A 170 -9.02 6.49 15.32
CA GLU A 170 -7.93 6.68 16.28
C GLU A 170 -8.33 7.85 17.19
N PRO A 171 -8.12 7.73 18.51
CA PRO A 171 -8.58 8.72 19.47
C PRO A 171 -8.12 10.10 19.02
N THR A 172 -9.09 10.96 18.70
CA THR A 172 -8.78 12.25 18.07
C THR A 172 -7.93 13.06 19.05
N PRO A 173 -6.71 13.51 18.67
CA PRO A 173 -5.84 14.22 19.59
C PRO A 173 -6.49 15.48 20.17
N VAL A 174 -6.90 15.41 21.43
CA VAL A 174 -7.38 16.57 22.20
C VAL A 174 -6.20 17.22 22.93
N PRO A 175 -6.32 18.48 23.42
CA PRO A 175 -5.27 19.07 24.25
C PRO A 175 -4.89 18.14 25.42
N GLY A 176 -3.61 17.75 25.47
CA GLY A 176 -3.11 16.75 26.44
C GLY A 176 -3.20 15.30 25.98
N PHE A 177 -3.44 15.05 24.68
CA PHE A 177 -3.37 13.72 24.09
C PHE A 177 -1.98 13.12 24.25
N VAL A 178 -1.96 11.85 24.61
CA VAL A 178 -0.79 10.98 24.66
C VAL A 178 -1.24 9.64 24.11
N HIS A 179 -0.44 9.04 23.24
CA HIS A 179 -0.72 7.71 22.70
C HIS A 179 -0.84 6.69 23.84
N PRO A 180 -1.71 5.67 23.68
CA PRO A 180 -1.78 4.59 24.65
C PRO A 180 -0.46 3.82 24.66
N VAL A 181 -0.01 3.44 25.86
CA VAL A 181 1.09 2.48 25.99
C VAL A 181 0.74 1.17 25.30
N SER A 182 1.73 0.55 24.67
CA SER A 182 1.54 -0.71 23.92
C SER A 182 1.13 -1.88 24.83
N GLY A 183 1.59 -1.87 26.08
CA GLY A 183 1.48 -3.02 26.99
C GLY A 183 2.38 -4.21 26.61
N LEU A 184 3.20 -4.07 25.55
CA LEU A 184 4.13 -5.08 25.08
C LEU A 184 5.43 -5.04 25.89
N SER A 185 6.02 -6.22 26.11
CA SER A 185 7.29 -6.33 26.82
C SER A 185 8.43 -5.72 25.99
N PRO A 186 9.40 -5.01 26.61
CA PRO A 186 10.59 -4.54 25.91
C PRO A 186 11.31 -5.70 25.22
N GLN A 187 11.76 -5.48 23.98
CA GLN A 187 12.60 -6.42 23.24
C GLN A 187 14.01 -5.86 23.07
N PRO A 188 15.04 -6.72 22.94
CA PRO A 188 16.38 -6.25 22.59
C PRO A 188 16.38 -5.55 21.22
N VAL A 189 16.96 -4.35 21.19
CA VAL A 189 17.23 -3.61 19.95
C VAL A 189 18.33 -4.33 19.17
N ASP A 190 18.01 -4.71 17.93
CA ASP A 190 18.86 -5.45 17.00
C ASP A 190 18.59 -4.97 15.57
N ILE A 191 19.15 -3.80 15.24
CA ILE A 191 18.93 -3.10 13.96
C ILE A 191 19.41 -3.97 12.79
N GLU A 192 20.65 -4.44 12.83
CA GLU A 192 21.24 -5.23 11.74
C GLU A 192 20.52 -6.58 11.54
N GLY A 193 20.12 -7.24 12.62
CA GLY A 193 19.35 -8.48 12.53
C GLY A 193 17.97 -8.27 11.90
N ALA A 194 17.25 -7.20 12.30
CA ALA A 194 15.97 -6.84 11.70
C ALA A 194 16.12 -6.47 10.21
N LEU A 195 17.09 -5.62 9.88
CA LEU A 195 17.39 -5.23 8.49
C LEU A 195 17.71 -6.45 7.61
N GLY A 196 18.54 -7.38 8.11
CA GLY A 196 18.90 -8.59 7.38
C GLY A 196 17.72 -9.54 7.12
N VAL A 197 16.85 -9.74 8.12
CA VAL A 197 15.65 -10.57 7.98
C VAL A 197 14.67 -9.96 6.99
N ILE A 198 14.40 -8.66 7.09
CA ILE A 198 13.41 -7.99 6.24
C ILE A 198 13.91 -7.90 4.80
N ALA A 199 15.18 -7.53 4.59
CA ALA A 199 15.77 -7.48 3.25
C ALA A 199 15.74 -8.84 2.55
N ALA A 200 15.96 -9.94 3.30
CA ALA A 200 15.84 -11.28 2.74
C ALA A 200 14.40 -11.64 2.36
N ALA A 201 13.41 -11.16 3.12
CA ALA A 201 11.99 -11.34 2.80
C ALA A 201 11.57 -10.55 1.55
N PHE A 202 12.14 -9.36 1.36
CA PHE A 202 11.85 -8.47 0.22
C PHE A 202 12.64 -8.81 -1.05
N ALA A 203 13.50 -9.82 -1.05
CA ALA A 203 14.21 -10.24 -2.25
C ALA A 203 13.22 -10.65 -3.36
N GLY A 204 13.39 -10.09 -4.55
CA GLY A 204 12.54 -10.34 -5.72
C GLY A 204 11.23 -9.53 -5.74
N THR A 205 10.98 -8.68 -4.74
CA THR A 205 9.75 -7.88 -4.65
C THR A 205 9.56 -6.90 -5.80
N SER A 206 8.31 -6.70 -6.22
CA SER A 206 7.89 -5.60 -7.08
C SER A 206 6.90 -4.66 -6.40
N SER A 207 6.79 -4.70 -5.06
CA SER A 207 6.01 -3.72 -4.30
C SER A 207 6.72 -2.36 -4.25
N ASP A 208 6.02 -1.28 -4.58
CA ASP A 208 6.55 0.09 -4.68
C ASP A 208 7.51 0.47 -3.56
N TRP A 209 7.02 0.36 -2.33
CA TRP A 209 7.73 0.80 -1.14
C TRP A 209 8.86 -0.15 -0.75
N GLN A 210 8.65 -1.46 -0.89
CA GLN A 210 9.71 -2.44 -0.66
C GLN A 210 10.85 -2.27 -1.68
N VAL A 211 10.54 -1.98 -2.95
CA VAL A 211 11.53 -1.66 -3.98
C VAL A 211 12.31 -0.40 -3.61
N LEU A 212 11.61 0.65 -3.18
CA LEU A 212 12.22 1.90 -2.70
C LEU A 212 13.17 1.65 -1.52
N ASP A 213 12.71 0.91 -0.52
CA ASP A 213 13.46 0.66 0.71
C ASP A 213 14.66 -0.26 0.43
N MET A 214 14.51 -1.28 -0.41
CA MET A 214 15.62 -2.13 -0.87
C MET A 214 16.65 -1.32 -1.66
N ALA A 215 16.21 -0.37 -2.50
CA ALA A 215 17.11 0.54 -3.19
C ALA A 215 17.89 1.43 -2.20
N ARG A 216 17.22 2.03 -1.21
CA ARG A 216 17.87 2.83 -0.18
C ARG A 216 18.82 1.99 0.68
N TYR A 217 18.46 0.75 0.97
CA TYR A 217 19.28 -0.21 1.71
C TYR A 217 20.56 -0.63 0.95
N GLY A 218 20.62 -0.38 -0.35
CA GLY A 218 21.75 -0.69 -1.23
C GLY A 218 21.62 -2.02 -1.97
N LEU A 219 20.40 -2.58 -2.06
CA LEU A 219 20.08 -3.85 -2.70
C LEU A 219 19.08 -3.69 -3.86
N ALA A 220 19.16 -2.59 -4.60
CA ALA A 220 18.32 -2.35 -5.79
C ALA A 220 18.46 -3.45 -6.86
N ASP A 221 19.57 -4.20 -6.88
CA ASP A 221 19.83 -5.30 -7.79
C ASP A 221 19.14 -6.62 -7.38
N GLN A 222 18.54 -6.67 -6.19
CA GLN A 222 17.85 -7.85 -5.65
C GLN A 222 16.33 -7.74 -5.72
N VAL A 223 15.79 -6.67 -6.31
CA VAL A 223 14.34 -6.48 -6.48
C VAL A 223 13.84 -7.05 -7.81
N GLY A 224 12.53 -7.25 -7.93
CA GLY A 224 11.84 -7.59 -9.17
C GLY A 224 11.74 -6.38 -10.12
N ARG A 225 12.89 -5.82 -10.55
CA ARG A 225 12.97 -4.58 -11.34
C ARG A 225 12.08 -4.62 -12.58
N ASP A 226 12.15 -5.69 -13.37
CA ASP A 226 11.38 -5.77 -14.62
C ASP A 226 9.87 -5.84 -14.36
N ALA A 227 9.44 -6.55 -13.31
CA ALA A 227 8.05 -6.59 -12.88
C ALA A 227 7.55 -5.23 -12.42
N TRP A 228 8.36 -4.54 -11.61
CA TRP A 228 8.04 -3.18 -11.17
C TRP A 228 7.94 -2.20 -12.36
N LEU A 229 8.86 -2.26 -13.32
CA LEU A 229 8.83 -1.40 -14.52
C LEU A 229 7.60 -1.68 -15.41
N SER A 230 7.16 -2.94 -15.52
CA SER A 230 5.90 -3.28 -16.18
C SER A 230 4.68 -2.72 -15.44
N ALA A 231 4.62 -2.85 -14.11
CA ALA A 231 3.54 -2.26 -13.30
C ALA A 231 3.52 -0.72 -13.38
N ALA A 232 4.69 -0.09 -13.43
CA ALA A 232 4.83 1.35 -13.64
C ALA A 232 4.35 1.76 -15.05
N TYR A 233 4.63 0.97 -16.09
CA TYR A 233 4.09 1.19 -17.43
C TYR A 233 2.56 1.21 -17.39
N GLU A 234 1.95 0.15 -16.85
CA GLU A 234 0.49 0.00 -16.82
C GLU A 234 -0.19 1.20 -16.12
N ARG A 235 0.36 1.65 -14.99
CA ARG A 235 -0.12 2.84 -14.27
C ARG A 235 0.08 4.13 -15.07
N LEU A 236 1.17 4.28 -15.80
CA LEU A 236 1.44 5.49 -16.60
C LEU A 236 0.62 5.56 -17.89
N THR A 237 0.22 4.41 -18.44
CA THR A 237 -0.65 4.29 -19.63
C THR A 237 -2.12 4.11 -19.27
N ALA A 238 -2.44 3.97 -17.99
CA ALA A 238 -3.82 3.97 -17.52
C ALA A 238 -4.53 5.25 -17.97
N ARG A 239 -5.83 5.12 -18.26
CA ARG A 239 -6.68 6.25 -18.66
C ARG A 239 -6.65 7.38 -17.63
N ARG A 240 -6.43 7.02 -16.37
CA ARG A 240 -6.30 7.93 -15.23
C ARG A 240 -5.00 7.61 -14.51
N VAL A 241 -4.14 8.61 -14.38
CA VAL A 241 -2.92 8.53 -13.56
C VAL A 241 -3.08 9.50 -12.41
N THR A 242 -2.97 9.02 -11.17
CA THR A 242 -3.10 9.90 -10.01
C THR A 242 -1.83 10.76 -9.83
N PRO A 243 -1.93 11.93 -9.17
CA PRO A 243 -0.75 12.72 -8.79
C PRO A 243 0.29 11.85 -8.05
N THR A 244 -0.18 11.08 -7.07
CA THR A 244 0.69 10.27 -6.24
C THR A 244 1.35 9.13 -7.01
N ASP A 245 0.66 8.49 -7.96
CA ASP A 245 1.30 7.49 -8.84
C ASP A 245 2.47 8.11 -9.62
N LEU A 246 2.29 9.32 -10.16
CA LEU A 246 3.37 10.01 -10.87
C LEU A 246 4.58 10.26 -9.98
N GLU A 247 4.32 10.73 -8.76
CA GLU A 247 5.34 11.10 -7.78
C GLU A 247 6.09 9.87 -7.26
N LEU A 248 5.38 8.79 -6.91
CA LEU A 248 5.98 7.53 -6.49
C LEU A 248 6.77 6.87 -7.61
N ILE A 249 6.21 6.79 -8.83
CA ILE A 249 6.92 6.17 -9.95
C ILE A 249 8.20 6.96 -10.24
N ALA A 250 8.16 8.30 -10.22
CA ALA A 250 9.36 9.12 -10.38
C ALA A 250 10.40 8.89 -9.26
N LEU A 251 9.94 8.78 -8.02
CA LEU A 251 10.78 8.53 -6.85
C LEU A 251 11.45 7.15 -6.92
N ILE A 252 10.69 6.09 -7.23
CA ILE A 252 11.21 4.71 -7.28
C ILE A 252 12.11 4.49 -8.49
N LEU A 253 11.77 5.06 -9.67
CA LEU A 253 12.69 5.06 -10.81
C LEU A 253 14.05 5.64 -10.42
N THR A 254 14.05 6.74 -9.68
CA THR A 254 15.28 7.37 -9.20
C THR A 254 16.03 6.46 -8.22
N GLY A 255 15.33 5.79 -7.30
CA GLY A 255 15.91 4.78 -6.42
C GLY A 255 16.54 3.60 -7.18
N LEU A 256 15.92 3.18 -8.28
CA LEU A 256 16.45 2.17 -9.19
C LEU A 256 17.60 2.66 -10.10
N GLY A 257 18.06 3.91 -9.91
CA GLY A 257 19.15 4.50 -10.70
C GLY A 257 18.72 5.01 -12.08
N ILE A 258 17.43 5.25 -12.31
CA ILE A 258 16.84 5.66 -13.59
C ILE A 258 16.41 7.14 -13.52
N ASP A 259 16.75 7.94 -14.53
CA ASP A 259 16.34 9.34 -14.60
C ASP A 259 14.84 9.42 -14.94
N ALA A 260 14.04 9.84 -13.96
CA ALA A 260 12.58 9.97 -14.10
C ALA A 260 12.14 11.07 -15.10
N ARG A 261 13.08 11.88 -15.62
CA ARG A 261 12.82 12.83 -16.72
C ARG A 261 12.94 12.19 -18.10
N SER A 262 13.49 10.96 -18.18
CA SER A 262 13.86 10.31 -19.43
C SER A 262 13.57 8.81 -19.39
N VAL A 263 12.29 8.44 -19.30
CA VAL A 263 11.82 7.08 -19.56
C VAL A 263 11.08 7.02 -20.89
N VAL A 264 11.01 5.85 -21.52
CA VAL A 264 10.30 5.64 -22.78
C VAL A 264 9.01 4.86 -22.53
N VAL A 265 7.87 5.48 -22.83
CA VAL A 265 6.52 4.91 -22.75
C VAL A 265 5.89 5.04 -24.13
N ASP A 266 5.37 3.96 -24.71
CA ASP A 266 4.83 3.92 -26.08
C ASP A 266 5.77 4.49 -27.16
N GLY A 267 7.08 4.25 -27.00
CA GLY A 267 8.10 4.77 -27.90
C GLY A 267 8.33 6.29 -27.80
N MET A 268 7.72 6.96 -26.83
CA MET A 268 7.89 8.38 -26.56
C MET A 268 8.69 8.63 -25.28
N SER A 269 9.65 9.55 -25.35
CA SER A 269 10.35 10.03 -24.16
C SER A 269 9.36 10.78 -23.26
N THR A 270 9.22 10.31 -22.04
CA THR A 270 8.32 10.83 -21.01
C THR A 270 9.14 11.42 -19.86
N ASN A 271 8.77 12.64 -19.46
CA ASN A 271 9.36 13.33 -18.32
C ASN A 271 8.33 13.39 -17.19
N LEU A 272 8.48 12.53 -16.17
CA LEU A 272 7.53 12.45 -15.07
C LEU A 272 7.57 13.71 -14.19
N LEU A 273 8.75 14.31 -13.97
CA LEU A 273 8.87 15.57 -13.22
C LEU A 273 8.10 16.70 -13.90
N ALA A 274 8.08 16.76 -15.23
CA ALA A 274 7.26 17.73 -15.96
C ALA A 274 5.75 17.47 -15.84
N ARG A 275 5.33 16.20 -15.74
CA ARG A 275 3.93 15.85 -15.46
C ARG A 275 3.54 16.29 -14.05
N ILE A 276 4.33 15.94 -13.03
CA ILE A 276 4.13 16.37 -11.63
C ILE A 276 4.06 17.91 -11.54
N ALA A 277 4.99 18.61 -12.21
CA ALA A 277 5.04 20.07 -12.23
C ALA A 277 3.77 20.73 -12.80
N SER A 278 3.03 20.01 -13.64
CA SER A 278 1.82 20.47 -14.33
C SER A 278 0.52 19.98 -13.68
N THR A 279 0.60 19.13 -12.66
CA THR A 279 -0.56 18.58 -11.96
C THR A 279 -1.31 19.68 -11.21
N ALA A 280 -2.63 19.76 -11.38
CA ALA A 280 -3.43 20.74 -10.66
C ALA A 280 -3.91 20.19 -9.31
N GLY A 281 -4.00 21.06 -8.30
CA GLY A 281 -4.71 20.77 -7.06
C GLY A 281 -4.06 19.70 -6.19
N LEU A 282 -2.78 19.87 -5.85
CA LEU A 282 -2.10 18.99 -4.90
C LEU A 282 -2.74 19.09 -3.51
N ASP A 283 -2.99 17.92 -2.91
CA ASP A 283 -3.33 17.78 -1.50
C ASP A 283 -2.06 17.63 -0.64
N THR A 284 -2.21 17.36 0.66
CA THR A 284 -1.09 17.18 1.59
C THR A 284 -0.10 16.14 1.08
N TYR A 285 -0.57 14.99 0.59
CA TYR A 285 0.30 13.93 0.06
C TYR A 285 0.94 14.29 -1.27
N GLY A 286 0.20 14.96 -2.17
CA GLY A 286 0.77 15.49 -3.42
C GLY A 286 1.92 16.45 -3.16
N TYR A 287 1.82 17.31 -2.14
CA TYR A 287 2.96 18.14 -1.75
C TYR A 287 4.12 17.31 -1.19
N ILE A 288 3.85 16.33 -0.33
CA ILE A 288 4.88 15.49 0.30
C ILE A 288 5.65 14.69 -0.76
N PHE A 289 4.94 13.91 -1.58
CA PHE A 289 5.56 13.05 -2.58
C PHE A 289 6.09 13.85 -3.77
N GLY A 290 5.45 14.97 -4.14
CA GLY A 290 6.01 15.93 -5.09
C GLY A 290 7.39 16.44 -4.66
N LEU A 291 7.52 16.92 -3.42
CA LEU A 291 8.82 17.35 -2.89
C LEU A 291 9.83 16.19 -2.85
N ALA A 292 9.42 15.02 -2.38
CA ALA A 292 10.27 13.83 -2.35
C ALA A 292 10.78 13.46 -3.76
N ALA A 293 9.90 13.43 -4.77
CA ALA A 293 10.26 13.11 -6.14
C ALA A 293 11.28 14.10 -6.72
N PHE A 294 11.07 15.41 -6.53
CA PHE A 294 12.02 16.41 -6.99
C PHE A 294 13.36 16.34 -6.25
N ASP A 295 13.35 16.11 -4.94
CA ASP A 295 14.55 16.05 -4.09
C ASP A 295 15.35 14.75 -4.24
N SER A 296 14.73 13.69 -4.76
CA SER A 296 15.30 12.34 -4.85
C SER A 296 16.64 12.25 -5.58
N ALA A 297 16.86 13.10 -6.58
CA ALA A 297 18.15 13.24 -7.26
C ALA A 297 18.54 14.70 -7.49
N GLY A 298 18.02 15.64 -6.68
CA GLY A 298 18.25 17.08 -6.90
C GLY A 298 17.76 17.54 -8.28
N TYR A 299 16.61 17.04 -8.74
CA TYR A 299 16.06 17.41 -10.05
C TYR A 299 15.80 18.91 -10.12
N PRO A 300 16.11 19.59 -11.23
CA PRO A 300 15.80 21.00 -11.40
C PRO A 300 14.28 21.22 -11.50
N ASP A 301 13.82 22.33 -10.91
CA ASP A 301 12.43 22.76 -11.07
C ASP A 301 12.11 23.06 -12.55
N VAL A 302 10.87 22.76 -12.95
CA VAL A 302 10.40 23.04 -14.31
C VAL A 302 10.01 24.51 -14.43
N THR A 303 10.73 25.25 -15.27
CA THR A 303 10.53 26.71 -15.41
C THR A 303 9.11 27.04 -15.86
N GLY A 304 8.43 27.89 -15.09
CA GLY A 304 7.07 28.37 -15.40
C GLY A 304 5.95 27.37 -15.09
N ALA A 305 6.26 26.23 -14.47
CA ALA A 305 5.26 25.25 -14.06
C ALA A 305 4.53 25.70 -12.77
N ALA A 306 3.37 25.10 -12.51
CA ALA A 306 2.54 25.42 -11.34
C ALA A 306 3.18 24.89 -10.05
N ASN A 307 3.68 23.66 -10.09
CA ASN A 307 4.33 23.02 -8.95
C ASN A 307 5.85 23.10 -9.12
N THR A 308 6.46 23.93 -8.29
CA THR A 308 7.90 24.10 -8.10
C THR A 308 8.16 24.00 -6.61
N ARG A 309 9.41 23.82 -6.16
CA ARG A 309 9.68 23.83 -4.71
C ARG A 309 9.25 25.16 -4.06
N ALA A 310 9.38 26.26 -4.81
CA ALA A 310 8.93 27.59 -4.40
C ALA A 310 7.41 27.72 -4.20
N SER A 311 6.59 26.83 -4.79
CA SER A 311 5.14 26.78 -4.55
C SER A 311 4.72 25.62 -3.65
N MET A 312 5.34 24.45 -3.78
CA MET A 312 5.03 23.26 -2.99
C MET A 312 5.41 23.40 -1.52
N VAL A 313 6.56 24.01 -1.20
CA VAL A 313 6.96 24.24 0.21
C VAL A 313 5.95 25.16 0.93
N PRO A 314 5.61 26.36 0.42
CA PRO A 314 4.54 27.16 1.01
C PRO A 314 3.17 26.48 1.00
N GLY A 315 2.86 25.69 -0.04
CA GLY A 315 1.61 24.93 -0.14
C GLY A 315 1.46 23.93 1.01
N LEU A 316 2.51 23.15 1.29
CA LEU A 316 2.53 22.22 2.41
C LEU A 316 2.47 22.96 3.76
N LEU A 317 3.17 24.09 3.92
CA LEU A 317 3.05 24.90 5.14
C LEU A 317 1.63 25.45 5.35
N ALA A 318 0.92 25.80 4.27
CA ALA A 318 -0.46 26.27 4.32
C ALA A 318 -1.48 25.15 4.61
N ALA A 319 -1.12 23.89 4.36
CA ALA A 319 -1.93 22.72 4.69
C ALA A 319 -1.88 22.33 6.18
N ARG A 320 -1.08 23.03 7.00
CA ARG A 320 -1.00 22.80 8.45
C ARG A 320 -2.34 23.05 9.14
N LEU A 321 -2.63 22.23 10.13
CA LEU A 321 -3.79 22.38 10.99
C LEU A 321 -3.50 23.35 12.16
N PRO A 322 -4.54 23.87 12.85
CA PRO A 322 -4.37 24.85 13.93
C PRO A 322 -3.54 24.39 15.12
N ASP A 323 -3.42 23.07 15.33
CA ASP A 323 -2.57 22.45 16.36
C ASP A 323 -1.07 22.40 15.95
N GLY A 324 -0.76 22.74 14.70
CA GLY A 324 0.59 22.85 14.17
C GLY A 324 1.10 21.61 13.45
N GLY A 325 0.33 20.54 13.36
CA GLY A 325 0.67 19.34 12.58
C GLY A 325 0.00 19.33 11.19
N TRP A 326 -0.03 18.14 10.60
CA TRP A 326 -0.72 17.85 9.35
C TRP A 326 -1.65 16.65 9.51
N SER A 327 -2.64 16.60 8.63
CA SER A 327 -3.41 15.39 8.39
C SER A 327 -3.54 15.14 6.90
N TRP A 328 -3.85 13.89 6.56
CA TRP A 328 -4.05 13.46 5.19
C TRP A 328 -5.19 14.22 4.49
N ALA A 329 -6.27 14.55 5.22
CA ALA A 329 -7.41 15.25 4.66
C ALA A 329 -7.47 16.72 5.10
N PRO A 330 -7.71 17.67 4.18
CA PRO A 330 -7.91 19.07 4.52
C PRO A 330 -9.21 19.33 5.30
N THR A 331 -10.10 18.34 5.39
CA THR A 331 -11.33 18.40 6.20
C THR A 331 -11.12 17.92 7.64
N GLU A 332 -10.00 17.29 7.94
CA GLU A 332 -9.71 16.87 9.31
C GLU A 332 -9.43 18.09 10.20
N ALA A 333 -9.98 18.06 11.40
CA ALA A 333 -9.83 19.15 12.35
C ALA A 333 -8.55 19.03 13.18
N ILE A 334 -7.92 17.86 13.19
CA ILE A 334 -6.82 17.50 14.09
C ILE A 334 -5.77 16.70 13.32
N SER A 335 -4.50 16.93 13.65
CA SER A 335 -3.36 16.28 13.02
C SER A 335 -3.22 14.81 13.42
N ASP A 336 -2.52 14.02 12.60
CA ASP A 336 -2.12 12.65 12.92
C ASP A 336 -0.59 12.50 12.93
N THR A 337 -0.09 11.46 13.58
CA THR A 337 1.36 11.26 13.77
C THR A 337 2.06 10.99 12.44
N ASP A 338 1.50 10.09 11.62
CA ASP A 338 2.09 9.63 10.37
C ASP A 338 2.24 10.78 9.36
N THR A 339 1.16 11.51 9.06
CA THR A 339 1.18 12.62 8.10
C THR A 339 2.08 13.76 8.58
N THR A 340 2.03 14.08 9.88
CA THR A 340 2.90 15.11 10.47
C THR A 340 4.38 14.73 10.34
N ALA A 341 4.73 13.48 10.63
CA ALA A 341 6.08 12.97 10.50
C ALA A 341 6.55 12.92 9.04
N MET A 342 5.67 12.55 8.10
CA MET A 342 5.98 12.60 6.66
C MET A 342 6.23 14.03 6.17
N ALA A 343 5.41 15.00 6.60
CA ALA A 343 5.62 16.41 6.27
C ALA A 343 6.95 16.93 6.83
N ILE A 344 7.32 16.58 8.06
CA ILE A 344 8.62 16.90 8.64
C ILE A 344 9.75 16.34 7.76
N SER A 345 9.62 15.08 7.34
CA SER A 345 10.66 14.35 6.62
C SER A 345 11.08 15.00 5.29
N VAL A 346 10.13 15.61 4.58
CA VAL A 346 10.41 16.32 3.31
C VAL A 346 10.75 17.80 3.54
N LEU A 347 10.16 18.45 4.54
CA LEU A 347 10.42 19.86 4.84
C LEU A 347 11.80 20.08 5.49
N ALA A 348 12.36 19.08 6.17
CA ALA A 348 13.65 19.19 6.87
C ALA A 348 14.78 19.75 5.99
N ARG A 349 14.82 19.40 4.71
CA ARG A 349 15.84 19.88 3.76
C ARG A 349 15.81 21.39 3.52
N TYR A 350 14.66 22.04 3.77
CA TYR A 350 14.45 23.47 3.53
C TYR A 350 14.67 24.32 4.78
N ALA A 351 14.84 23.72 5.95
CA ALA A 351 14.84 24.42 7.24
C ALA A 351 16.04 25.37 7.41
N ALA A 352 17.20 25.06 6.82
CA ALA A 352 18.40 25.88 6.95
C ALA A 352 18.26 27.25 6.28
N ASP A 353 17.54 27.31 5.16
CA ASP A 353 17.39 28.52 4.33
C ASP A 353 15.99 29.15 4.43
N ASN A 354 15.07 28.54 5.18
CA ASN A 354 13.69 29.01 5.33
C ASN A 354 13.26 28.98 6.81
N ALA A 355 13.18 30.18 7.42
CA ALA A 355 12.81 30.33 8.82
C ALA A 355 11.37 29.89 9.13
N ASP A 356 10.43 30.04 8.18
CA ASP A 356 9.05 29.59 8.37
C ASP A 356 8.97 28.07 8.41
N VAL A 357 9.77 27.39 7.57
CA VAL A 357 9.93 25.93 7.63
C VAL A 357 10.55 25.52 8.96
N ALA A 358 11.65 26.14 9.39
CA ALA A 358 12.30 25.82 10.66
C ALA A 358 11.33 25.96 11.85
N ALA A 359 10.53 27.03 11.88
CA ALA A 359 9.51 27.25 12.90
C ALA A 359 8.39 26.19 12.85
N ALA A 360 7.94 25.82 11.66
CA ALA A 360 6.93 24.77 11.48
C ALA A 360 7.42 23.41 11.96
N LEU A 361 8.66 23.03 11.62
CA LEU A 361 9.28 21.80 12.09
C LEU A 361 9.43 21.76 13.61
N SER A 362 9.87 22.86 14.23
CA SER A 362 9.97 22.94 15.70
C SER A 362 8.63 22.70 16.38
N ALA A 363 7.57 23.38 15.91
CA ALA A 363 6.23 23.23 16.47
C ALA A 363 5.67 21.81 16.27
N ALA A 364 5.88 21.21 15.09
CA ALA A 364 5.41 19.85 14.82
C ALA A 364 6.17 18.80 15.64
N LEU A 365 7.48 18.95 15.82
CA LEU A 365 8.27 18.07 16.68
C LEU A 365 7.85 18.18 18.14
N GLU A 366 7.56 19.39 18.65
CA GLU A 366 7.03 19.59 20.00
C GLU A 366 5.64 18.95 20.17
N LEU A 367 4.77 19.07 19.16
CA LEU A 367 3.46 18.43 19.14
C LEU A 367 3.61 16.90 19.24
N LEU A 368 4.39 16.28 18.36
CA LEU A 368 4.57 14.83 18.36
C LEU A 368 5.28 14.31 19.62
N ALA A 369 6.26 15.05 20.14
CA ALA A 369 6.90 14.72 21.41
C ALA A 369 5.89 14.67 22.57
N SER A 370 4.90 15.58 22.57
CA SER A 370 3.83 15.57 23.59
C SER A 370 2.88 14.37 23.48
N TRP A 371 2.87 13.70 22.32
CA TRP A 371 2.00 12.54 22.06
C TRP A 371 2.68 11.20 22.35
N GLN A 372 4.00 11.17 22.59
CA GLN A 372 4.73 9.93 22.84
C GLN A 372 4.24 9.24 24.12
N ALA A 373 3.96 7.94 24.03
CA ALA A 373 3.59 7.12 25.18
C ALA A 373 4.79 6.91 26.13
N SER A 374 4.51 6.60 27.41
CA SER A 374 5.57 6.46 28.42
C SER A 374 6.54 5.30 28.15
N ASP A 375 6.15 4.34 27.31
CA ASP A 375 6.96 3.19 26.89
C ASP A 375 7.79 3.42 25.62
N GLY A 376 7.79 4.66 25.13
CA GLY A 376 8.55 5.12 23.97
C GLY A 376 7.78 5.04 22.65
N THR A 377 6.61 4.40 22.63
CA THR A 377 5.82 4.19 21.40
C THR A 377 5.02 5.44 20.99
N MET A 378 4.63 5.50 19.72
CA MET A 378 3.66 6.45 19.18
C MET A 378 2.30 5.76 18.92
N GLY A 379 1.93 4.79 19.75
CA GLY A 379 0.65 4.05 19.67
C GLY A 379 0.64 2.87 18.68
N SER A 380 1.52 2.85 17.68
CA SER A 380 1.73 1.74 16.76
C SER A 380 3.17 1.67 16.24
N SER A 381 3.55 0.55 15.63
CA SER A 381 4.83 0.37 14.94
C SER A 381 4.99 1.37 13.80
N ASN A 382 3.97 1.56 12.96
CA ASN A 382 3.97 2.49 11.83
C ASN A 382 4.22 3.93 12.26
N ALA A 383 3.43 4.44 13.22
CA ALA A 383 3.60 5.81 13.71
C ALA A 383 4.96 6.01 14.40
N THR A 384 5.45 4.99 15.10
CA THR A 384 6.78 5.04 15.75
C THR A 384 7.90 5.04 14.70
N ALA A 385 7.76 4.25 13.64
CA ALA A 385 8.70 4.21 12.52
C ALA A 385 8.72 5.54 11.75
N MET A 386 7.55 6.12 11.45
CA MET A 386 7.45 7.44 10.81
C MET A 386 8.10 8.53 11.66
N MET A 387 7.92 8.50 12.98
CA MET A 387 8.60 9.43 13.88
C MET A 387 10.13 9.29 13.83
N LEU A 388 10.66 8.06 13.78
CA LEU A 388 12.10 7.82 13.61
C LEU A 388 12.62 8.35 12.27
N ILE A 389 11.86 8.20 11.18
CA ILE A 389 12.19 8.78 9.86
C ILE A 389 12.23 10.31 9.93
N ALA A 390 11.25 10.94 10.59
CA ALA A 390 11.18 12.39 10.76
C ALA A 390 12.38 12.94 11.55
N LEU A 391 12.83 12.24 12.60
CA LEU A 391 14.02 12.60 13.34
C LEU A 391 15.29 12.44 12.51
N ALA A 392 15.43 11.31 11.80
CA ALA A 392 16.55 11.09 10.90
C ALA A 392 16.65 12.20 9.84
N ALA A 393 15.52 12.64 9.27
CA ALA A 393 15.47 13.71 8.27
C ALA A 393 15.93 15.07 8.81
N THR A 394 15.77 15.33 10.10
CA THR A 394 16.25 16.55 10.75
C THR A 394 17.68 16.40 11.30
N GLY A 395 18.28 15.21 11.18
CA GLY A 395 19.59 14.88 11.74
C GLY A 395 19.58 14.71 13.26
N MET A 396 18.40 14.50 13.84
CA MET A 396 18.18 14.29 15.27
C MET A 396 18.11 12.79 15.55
N ASP A 397 18.67 12.36 16.67
CA ASP A 397 18.71 10.96 17.08
C ASP A 397 17.54 10.64 18.02
N GLY A 398 16.66 9.72 17.61
CA GLY A 398 15.49 9.30 18.40
C GLY A 398 15.80 8.55 19.68
N GLU A 399 17.04 8.08 19.89
CA GLU A 399 17.48 7.53 21.18
C GLU A 399 17.85 8.64 22.18
N SER A 400 18.52 9.69 21.71
CA SER A 400 19.15 10.70 22.58
C SER A 400 18.48 12.08 22.58
N ASP A 401 17.51 12.34 21.69
CA ASP A 401 16.77 13.60 21.68
C ASP A 401 15.92 13.74 22.94
N PRO A 402 16.15 14.77 23.79
CA PRO A 402 15.49 14.88 25.08
C PRO A 402 13.99 15.14 24.99
N ARG A 403 13.46 15.53 23.81
CA ARG A 403 12.01 15.67 23.61
C ARG A 403 11.32 14.31 23.50
N PHE A 404 12.03 13.29 23.06
CA PHE A 404 11.50 11.93 22.83
C PHE A 404 12.02 10.91 23.86
N ALA A 405 12.48 11.41 25.01
CA ALA A 405 12.87 10.60 26.15
C ALA A 405 11.63 10.28 27.00
N ALA A 406 11.17 9.04 26.97
CA ALA A 406 10.06 8.56 27.80
C ALA A 406 10.55 7.79 29.04
N ALA A 407 9.64 7.52 29.98
CA ALA A 407 10.00 6.94 31.29
C ALA A 407 10.53 5.50 31.18
N ASP A 408 9.95 4.71 30.28
CA ASP A 408 10.18 3.27 30.14
C ASP A 408 10.80 2.91 28.77
N GLY A 409 11.40 3.86 28.05
CA GLY A 409 12.09 3.65 26.78
C GLY A 409 12.16 4.91 25.90
N ASN A 410 12.86 4.82 24.78
CA ASN A 410 12.84 5.82 23.70
C ASN A 410 12.07 5.29 22.47
N LEU A 411 12.05 6.05 21.36
CA LEU A 411 11.35 5.65 20.13
C LEU A 411 11.88 4.33 19.54
N LEU A 412 13.19 4.07 19.63
CA LEU A 412 13.80 2.85 19.13
C LEU A 412 13.39 1.65 20.00
N ASP A 413 13.45 1.78 21.32
CA ASP A 413 12.92 0.77 22.24
C ASP A 413 11.43 0.52 21.96
N GLY A 414 10.67 1.59 21.76
CA GLY A 414 9.25 1.57 21.42
C GLY A 414 8.98 0.76 20.15
N LEU A 415 9.70 1.01 19.05
CA LEU A 415 9.55 0.28 17.81
C LEU A 415 9.86 -1.21 18.00
N PHE A 416 10.94 -1.54 18.72
CA PHE A 416 11.35 -2.93 18.95
C PHE A 416 10.37 -3.72 19.83
N ARG A 417 9.49 -3.08 20.61
CA ARG A 417 8.39 -3.78 21.33
C ARG A 417 7.45 -4.52 20.38
N TYR A 418 7.28 -4.02 19.15
CA TYR A 418 6.45 -4.63 18.12
C TYR A 418 7.18 -5.71 17.30
N ARG A 419 8.46 -5.98 17.61
CA ARG A 419 9.24 -7.00 16.89
C ARG A 419 8.61 -8.37 17.08
N THR A 420 8.33 -9.03 15.98
CA THR A 420 7.77 -10.38 15.93
C THR A 420 8.84 -11.43 16.21
N THR A 421 8.43 -12.66 16.50
CA THR A 421 9.37 -13.76 16.80
C THR A 421 10.29 -14.14 15.65
N ASP A 422 9.88 -13.91 14.40
CA ASP A 422 10.67 -14.12 13.19
C ASP A 422 11.56 -12.91 12.84
N GLY A 423 11.52 -11.83 13.61
CA GLY A 423 12.42 -10.68 13.48
C GLY A 423 11.89 -9.54 12.60
N ARG A 424 10.65 -9.62 12.14
CA ARG A 424 9.88 -8.58 11.43
C ARG A 424 9.08 -7.72 12.45
N PHE A 425 8.02 -7.05 12.03
CA PHE A 425 7.22 -6.19 12.91
C PHE A 425 5.71 -6.42 12.77
N GLY A 426 5.00 -6.23 13.87
CA GLY A 426 3.55 -6.13 13.92
C GLY A 426 3.07 -4.69 14.02
N TYR A 427 1.77 -4.44 13.84
CA TYR A 427 1.19 -3.10 13.92
C TYR A 427 1.06 -2.57 15.36
N LYS A 428 0.19 -3.19 16.16
CA LYS A 428 -0.06 -2.87 17.58
C LYS A 428 0.14 -4.10 18.49
N SER A 429 0.76 -5.14 17.95
CA SER A 429 0.98 -6.44 18.57
C SER A 429 2.35 -6.99 18.13
N THR A 430 2.63 -8.24 18.50
CA THR A 430 3.78 -9.01 18.00
C THR A 430 3.38 -10.04 16.94
N GLU A 431 2.21 -9.87 16.32
CA GLU A 431 1.77 -10.64 15.15
C GLU A 431 2.24 -9.92 13.89
N TYR A 432 2.71 -10.67 12.90
CA TYR A 432 3.27 -10.11 11.67
C TYR A 432 2.25 -9.24 10.92
N ASP A 433 2.75 -8.11 10.42
CA ASP A 433 2.04 -7.18 9.56
C ASP A 433 3.04 -6.62 8.55
N ALA A 434 2.83 -6.78 7.23
CA ALA A 434 3.83 -6.30 6.28
C ALA A 434 3.90 -4.79 6.21
N PHE A 435 2.80 -4.07 6.43
CA PHE A 435 2.82 -2.61 6.36
C PHE A 435 3.66 -2.02 7.50
N ALA A 436 3.50 -2.54 8.71
CA ALA A 436 4.35 -2.23 9.85
C ALA A 436 5.81 -2.65 9.59
N THR A 437 6.03 -3.84 9.02
CA THR A 437 7.37 -4.35 8.70
C THR A 437 8.10 -3.47 7.69
N GLU A 438 7.42 -3.05 6.62
CA GLU A 438 7.96 -2.19 5.58
C GLU A 438 8.33 -0.81 6.13
N GLN A 439 7.44 -0.17 6.90
CA GLN A 439 7.76 1.13 7.50
C GLN A 439 8.87 1.04 8.55
N ALA A 440 8.89 -0.02 9.36
CA ALA A 440 9.97 -0.29 10.28
C ALA A 440 11.30 -0.48 9.54
N PHE A 441 11.31 -1.20 8.41
CA PHE A 441 12.50 -1.35 7.57
C PHE A 441 13.02 0.00 7.10
N ARG A 442 12.16 0.85 6.52
CA ARG A 442 12.50 2.21 6.10
C ARG A 442 13.11 3.04 7.24
N ALA A 443 12.49 3.01 8.41
CA ALA A 443 12.98 3.72 9.59
C ALA A 443 14.36 3.21 10.05
N LEU A 444 14.55 1.90 10.11
CA LEU A 444 15.81 1.29 10.54
C LEU A 444 16.95 1.55 9.54
N ILE A 445 16.66 1.64 8.24
CA ILE A 445 17.66 1.99 7.22
C ILE A 445 18.23 3.38 7.49
N VAL A 446 17.36 4.39 7.58
CA VAL A 446 17.80 5.78 7.76
C VAL A 446 18.34 6.03 9.17
N TYR A 447 17.86 5.31 10.17
CA TYR A 447 18.41 5.36 11.52
C TYR A 447 19.83 4.77 11.57
N ARG A 448 20.07 3.62 10.94
CA ARG A 448 21.42 3.05 10.80
C ARG A 448 22.36 4.03 10.09
N GLU A 449 21.91 4.67 9.02
CA GLU A 449 22.69 5.68 8.29
C GLU A 449 23.01 6.90 9.15
N LEU A 450 22.03 7.37 9.95
CA LEU A 450 22.22 8.46 10.88
C LEU A 450 23.31 8.11 11.91
N LEU A 451 23.28 6.91 12.47
CA LEU A 451 24.32 6.44 13.41
C LEU A 451 25.70 6.32 12.76
N ALA A 452 25.75 5.91 11.49
CA ALA A 452 27.01 5.68 10.78
C ALA A 452 27.66 6.98 10.27
N ALA A 453 26.87 7.90 9.70
CA ALA A 453 27.36 9.08 9.00
C ALA A 453 27.09 10.40 9.75
N GLY A 454 26.13 10.42 10.67
CA GLY A 454 25.59 11.64 11.26
C GLY A 454 24.81 12.49 10.26
N GLY A 455 24.30 13.64 10.72
CA GLY A 455 23.57 14.60 9.89
C GLY A 455 22.21 14.11 9.41
N ALA A 456 21.52 14.93 8.62
CA ALA A 456 20.19 14.62 8.11
C ALA A 456 20.22 13.44 7.11
N GLN A 457 19.38 12.43 7.37
CA GLN A 457 19.19 11.25 6.52
C GLN A 457 17.73 11.17 6.07
N SER A 458 17.51 10.98 4.76
CA SER A 458 16.18 10.85 4.19
C SER A 458 16.07 9.54 3.42
N PRO A 459 14.97 8.79 3.55
CA PRO A 459 14.76 7.58 2.76
C PRO A 459 14.46 7.89 1.30
N TYR A 460 14.18 9.16 0.97
CA TYR A 460 13.70 9.58 -0.35
C TYR A 460 14.79 10.19 -1.24
N VAL A 461 16.04 10.31 -0.76
CA VAL A 461 17.15 10.91 -1.50
C VAL A 461 18.15 9.83 -1.92
N PHE A 462 18.40 9.69 -3.21
CA PHE A 462 19.28 8.65 -3.78
C PHE A 462 20.52 9.23 -4.47
N ALA A 463 20.45 10.48 -4.94
CA ALA A 463 21.58 11.18 -5.55
C ALA A 463 21.52 12.69 -5.27
N GLU A 464 22.66 13.38 -5.38
CA GLU A 464 22.70 14.85 -5.29
C GLU A 464 22.31 15.53 -6.61
N THR A 465 22.55 14.85 -7.73
CA THR A 465 22.21 15.32 -9.08
C THR A 465 21.79 14.13 -9.94
N PRO A 466 20.98 14.34 -10.99
CA PRO A 466 20.55 13.24 -11.86
C PRO A 466 21.60 12.86 -12.92
N ALA A 467 22.82 13.39 -12.85
CA ALA A 467 23.82 13.28 -13.92
C ALA A 467 24.27 11.84 -14.21
N ASP A 468 24.26 10.98 -13.19
CA ASP A 468 24.73 9.60 -13.27
C ASP A 468 23.57 8.57 -13.40
N LEU A 469 22.32 9.05 -13.50
CA LEU A 469 21.16 8.19 -13.65
C LEU A 469 21.00 7.71 -15.10
N GLU A 470 20.53 6.47 -15.26
CA GLU A 470 20.27 5.86 -16.57
C GLU A 470 19.13 6.59 -17.29
N THR A 471 19.37 7.02 -18.53
CA THR A 471 18.37 7.71 -19.37
C THR A 471 17.89 6.82 -20.51
N GLY A 472 16.64 7.02 -20.95
CA GLY A 472 16.07 6.32 -22.10
C GLY A 472 15.63 4.89 -21.81
N VAL A 473 15.45 4.53 -20.54
CA VAL A 473 14.95 3.21 -20.14
C VAL A 473 13.53 3.03 -20.67
N VAL A 474 13.31 1.93 -21.40
CA VAL A 474 11.99 1.57 -21.92
C VAL A 474 11.21 0.88 -20.82
N LEU A 475 10.04 1.42 -20.49
CA LEU A 475 9.10 0.71 -19.64
C LEU A 475 8.40 -0.36 -20.49
N PRO A 476 8.59 -1.66 -20.17
CA PRO A 476 8.10 -2.73 -21.02
C PRO A 476 6.59 -2.88 -20.84
N GLY A 477 5.82 -2.48 -21.86
CA GLY A 477 4.40 -2.83 -21.95
C GLY A 477 4.20 -4.31 -22.28
N GLY A 478 3.12 -4.90 -21.75
CA GLY A 478 2.77 -6.32 -21.95
C GLY A 478 2.49 -7.07 -20.66
N GLU A 479 2.24 -8.38 -20.77
CA GLU A 479 1.83 -9.28 -19.67
C GLU A 479 2.64 -9.03 -18.37
N PRO A 480 1.97 -8.92 -17.21
CA PRO A 480 2.64 -8.71 -15.93
C PRO A 480 3.74 -9.75 -15.71
N VAL A 481 4.97 -9.30 -15.47
CA VAL A 481 6.01 -10.20 -14.97
C VAL A 481 5.64 -10.57 -13.53
N ALA A 482 5.52 -11.86 -13.25
CA ALA A 482 5.12 -12.34 -11.93
C ALA A 482 6.07 -11.81 -10.84
N ASP A 483 5.50 -11.28 -9.76
CA ASP A 483 6.25 -11.00 -8.54
C ASP A 483 6.75 -12.31 -7.95
N THR A 484 8.01 -12.32 -7.51
CA THR A 484 8.66 -13.51 -6.93
C THR A 484 9.08 -13.31 -5.48
N GLY A 485 8.90 -12.10 -4.93
CA GLY A 485 9.14 -11.80 -3.52
C GLY A 485 7.90 -12.00 -2.65
N GLU A 486 8.05 -11.81 -1.34
CA GLU A 486 6.91 -11.70 -0.41
C GLU A 486 6.17 -10.38 -0.68
N ALA A 487 5.43 -10.33 -1.78
CA ALA A 487 4.50 -9.26 -2.08
C ALA A 487 3.24 -9.47 -1.26
N GLU A 488 3.20 -8.88 -0.05
CA GLU A 488 1.89 -8.51 0.47
C GLU A 488 1.29 -7.43 -0.44
N ILE A 489 0.01 -7.60 -0.73
CA ILE A 489 -0.76 -6.98 -1.80
C ILE A 489 -0.86 -5.46 -1.59
N TRP A 490 0.08 -4.69 -2.15
CA TRP A 490 0.14 -3.23 -2.01
C TRP A 490 0.31 -2.50 -3.35
N HIS A 491 -0.35 -2.98 -4.40
CA HIS A 491 -0.19 -2.40 -5.74
C HIS A 491 -0.99 -1.10 -6.02
N ASN A 492 -1.87 -0.59 -5.13
CA ASN A 492 -2.68 0.62 -5.44
C ASN A 492 -3.10 1.48 -4.21
N ALA A 493 -2.45 1.35 -3.05
CA ALA A 493 -3.06 1.81 -1.80
C ALA A 493 -2.99 3.31 -1.49
N ILE A 494 -2.26 4.15 -2.24
CA ILE A 494 -2.22 5.59 -1.91
C ILE A 494 -3.53 6.30 -2.28
N GLY A 495 -4.43 5.66 -3.05
CA GLY A 495 -5.78 6.16 -3.27
C GLY A 495 -6.77 5.88 -2.14
N VAL A 496 -6.50 4.90 -1.24
CA VAL A 496 -7.54 4.29 -0.39
C VAL A 496 -7.51 4.79 1.06
N THR A 497 -6.39 5.33 1.56
CA THR A 497 -6.36 5.91 2.92
C THR A 497 -7.28 7.13 3.07
N LEU A 498 -7.77 7.71 1.96
CA LEU A 498 -8.76 8.80 2.01
C LEU A 498 -10.22 8.33 2.28
N LEU A 499 -10.50 7.02 2.27
CA LEU A 499 -11.88 6.53 2.19
C LEU A 499 -12.64 6.52 3.54
N SER A 500 -11.96 6.54 4.68
CA SER A 500 -12.64 6.42 5.98
C SER A 500 -13.29 7.73 6.48
N SER A 501 -12.95 8.92 5.94
CA SER A 501 -13.52 10.19 6.43
C SER A 501 -14.32 11.04 5.44
N ALA A 502 -14.40 10.66 4.16
CA ALA A 502 -15.37 11.27 3.23
C ALA A 502 -16.82 11.14 3.72
N LEU A 503 -17.13 10.07 4.49
CA LEU A 503 -18.42 9.85 5.13
C LEU A 503 -18.72 10.87 6.26
N ALA A 504 -17.70 11.48 6.87
CA ALA A 504 -17.85 12.51 7.90
C ALA A 504 -18.16 13.90 7.31
N ALA A 505 -17.67 14.20 6.09
CA ALA A 505 -17.87 15.50 5.46
C ALA A 505 -19.33 15.74 4.98
N VAL A 506 -20.07 14.68 4.61
CA VAL A 506 -21.48 14.79 4.21
C VAL A 506 -22.39 15.16 5.40
N LEU A 507 -21.96 14.93 6.64
CA LEU A 507 -22.76 15.15 7.85
C LEU A 507 -22.71 16.58 8.42
N THR A 508 -21.96 17.51 7.82
CA THR A 508 -21.84 18.89 8.35
C THR A 508 -22.43 19.99 7.48
N LEU A 509 -23.25 19.68 6.47
CA LEU A 509 -24.05 20.71 5.80
C LEU A 509 -25.18 21.21 6.73
N PRO A 510 -25.22 22.50 7.10
CA PRO A 510 -26.32 23.03 7.89
C PRO A 510 -27.62 22.95 7.09
N LYS A 511 -28.62 22.28 7.67
CA LYS A 511 -30.00 22.25 7.18
C LYS A 511 -30.42 23.69 6.84
N ARG A 512 -30.58 24.00 5.55
CA ARG A 512 -31.30 25.20 5.10
C ARG A 512 -32.70 25.14 5.69
N HIS A 513 -32.94 25.89 6.76
CA HIS A 513 -34.28 26.09 7.28
C HIS A 513 -35.12 26.76 6.20
N ARG A 514 -36.05 25.99 5.61
CA ARG A 514 -37.23 26.55 4.95
C ARG A 514 -38.06 27.25 6.04
N ARG A 515 -38.05 28.58 6.01
CA ARG A 515 -39.10 29.40 6.60
C ARG A 515 -40.40 29.06 5.86
N THR A 516 -41.37 28.47 6.54
CA THR A 516 -42.77 28.52 6.14
C THR A 516 -43.43 29.59 6.99
N GLU A 517 -43.85 30.67 6.32
CA GLU A 517 -44.97 31.50 6.78
C GLU A 517 -46.25 30.65 6.69
N GLU A 518 -47.01 30.55 7.78
CA GLU A 518 -48.46 30.80 7.84
C GLU A 518 -48.99 30.44 9.25
N GLU A 519 -49.79 31.39 9.77
CA GLU A 519 -50.56 31.48 11.04
C GLU A 519 -49.82 31.70 12.37
#